data_AF-A0AAA9TNP1-F1
#
_entry.id   AF-A0AAA9TNP1-F1
#
_cell.length_a   1.000
_cell.length_b   1.000
_cell.length_c   1.000
_cell.angle_alpha   90.00
_cell.angle_beta   90.00
_cell.angle_gamma   90.00
#
_symmetry.space_group_name_H-M   'P 1'
#
loop_
_entity.id
_entity.type
_entity.pdbx_description
1 polymer ?
#
loop_
_entity_poly.entity_id
_entity_poly.type
_entity_poly.pdbx_seq_one_letter_code
_entity_poly.pdbx_strand_id
1 'polypeptide(L)'
;PYQGPTSPGVFKALWFQLPLGPPPSPRAQLSTLSWLQSPASSNAQFGQPSEYSTPNCRQYTLPGCPRDFNPVCGSDLSTYPNECTLCMKIREDGRDIKVIRSGPC
;
A
#
# COMPACT_ATOMS: atom_id res chain seq x y z
N PRO A 1 -12.11 -59.27 -26.80
CA PRO A 1 -11.27 -59.37 -25.58
C PRO A 1 -11.54 -58.19 -24.64
N TYR A 2 -12.67 -58.20 -23.93
CA TYR A 2 -12.83 -58.71 -22.55
C TYR A 2 -12.12 -57.77 -21.54
N GLN A 3 -12.75 -57.04 -20.63
CA GLN A 3 -14.07 -57.08 -19.99
C GLN A 3 -14.36 -55.69 -19.37
N GLY A 4 -15.65 -55.31 -19.27
CA GLY A 4 -16.10 -54.33 -18.27
C GLY A 4 -15.94 -54.89 -16.84
N PRO A 5 -16.39 -54.19 -15.78
CA PRO A 5 -17.83 -54.21 -15.53
C PRO A 5 -18.43 -52.97 -14.80
N THR A 6 -19.75 -52.82 -14.98
CA THR A 6 -20.80 -52.49 -13.97
C THR A 6 -20.81 -51.17 -13.18
N SER A 7 -21.78 -50.31 -13.55
CA SER A 7 -22.64 -49.43 -12.68
C SER A 7 -23.13 -50.14 -11.40
N PRO A 8 -23.59 -49.48 -10.29
CA PRO A 8 -24.54 -48.34 -10.27
C PRO A 8 -24.31 -47.28 -9.18
N GLY A 9 -25.04 -46.16 -9.29
CA GLY A 9 -24.89 -44.99 -8.41
C GLY A 9 -25.39 -45.17 -6.99
N VAL A 10 -24.96 -44.25 -6.11
CA VAL A 10 -25.72 -43.78 -4.96
C VAL A 10 -25.40 -42.29 -4.77
N PHE A 11 -26.44 -41.48 -4.77
CA PHE A 11 -26.42 -40.09 -4.33
C PHE A 11 -25.71 -39.97 -2.98
N LYS A 12 -24.74 -39.06 -2.88
CA LYS A 12 -24.65 -38.17 -1.72
C LYS A 12 -23.86 -36.92 -2.10
N ALA A 13 -24.62 -35.89 -2.47
CA ALA A 13 -24.20 -34.52 -2.29
C ALA A 13 -23.93 -34.31 -0.80
N LEU A 14 -22.67 -34.07 -0.45
CA LEU A 14 -22.33 -33.30 0.74
C LEU A 14 -21.51 -32.10 0.26
N TRP A 15 -22.22 -30.98 0.10
CA TRP A 15 -21.68 -29.68 0.47
C TRP A 15 -20.95 -29.84 1.80
N PHE A 16 -19.65 -29.53 1.90
CA PHE A 16 -19.08 -28.79 3.02
C PHE A 16 -17.58 -28.54 2.80
N GLN A 17 -17.27 -27.24 2.64
CA GLN A 17 -16.02 -26.56 2.98
C GLN A 17 -14.70 -26.90 2.27
N LEU A 18 -14.30 -25.97 1.39
CA LEU A 18 -12.91 -25.56 1.10
C LEU A 18 -12.14 -25.30 2.42
N PRO A 19 -10.80 -25.48 2.46
CA PRO A 19 -9.97 -24.37 2.03
C PRO A 19 -8.74 -24.74 1.18
N LEU A 20 -8.39 -23.76 0.36
CA LEU A 20 -7.19 -23.57 -0.45
C LEU A 20 -5.89 -23.96 0.29
N GLY A 21 -5.08 -24.83 -0.33
CA GLY A 21 -3.68 -25.04 0.04
C GLY A 21 -2.77 -24.72 -1.16
N PRO A 22 -1.81 -23.77 -1.04
CA PRO A 22 -0.91 -23.41 -2.15
C PRO A 22 0.24 -24.44 -2.35
N PRO A 23 0.86 -24.46 -3.55
CA PRO A 23 1.95 -25.38 -3.93
C PRO A 23 3.32 -25.02 -3.29
N PRO A 24 4.34 -25.91 -3.35
CA PRO A 24 5.60 -25.77 -2.61
C PRO A 24 6.71 -25.02 -3.36
N SER A 25 7.52 -24.29 -2.57
CA SER A 25 8.97 -23.99 -2.69
C SER A 25 9.55 -23.35 -3.96
N PRO A 26 10.47 -22.38 -3.78
CA PRO A 26 11.86 -22.71 -4.08
C PRO A 26 12.86 -22.27 -2.99
N ARG A 27 13.60 -23.27 -2.52
CA ARG A 27 15.07 -23.31 -2.32
C ARG A 27 15.77 -22.08 -1.72
N ALA A 28 16.20 -22.31 -0.48
CA ALA A 28 17.61 -22.24 -0.05
C ALA A 28 18.43 -21.00 -0.43
N GLN A 29 18.66 -20.14 0.56
CA GLN A 29 20.00 -19.62 0.79
C GLN A 29 20.35 -19.76 2.28
N LEU A 30 21.52 -20.34 2.49
CA LEU A 30 22.19 -20.59 3.75
C LEU A 30 22.51 -19.28 4.47
N SER A 31 22.31 -19.22 5.78
CA SER A 31 23.10 -18.37 6.69
C SER A 31 22.93 -18.86 8.13
N THR A 32 23.87 -19.73 8.51
CA THR A 32 24.53 -19.84 9.82
C THR A 32 23.75 -19.46 11.09
N LEU A 33 23.45 -20.51 11.87
CA LEU A 33 23.41 -20.56 13.35
C LEU A 33 22.73 -19.39 14.09
N SER A 34 21.47 -19.65 14.41
CA SER A 34 20.60 -18.95 15.35
C SER A 34 21.16 -18.91 16.78
N TRP A 35 21.40 -17.72 17.31
CA TRP A 35 21.31 -17.43 18.75
C TRP A 35 20.36 -16.24 18.94
N LEU A 36 19.13 -16.57 19.32
CA LEU A 36 18.07 -15.73 19.91
C LEU A 36 18.08 -14.23 19.57
N GLN A 37 17.19 -13.81 18.66
CA GLN A 37 16.34 -12.64 18.91
C GLN A 37 15.11 -12.64 17.97
N SER A 38 13.94 -12.95 18.50
CA SER A 38 12.72 -12.22 18.14
C SER A 38 12.56 -11.13 19.20
N PRO A 39 12.19 -9.90 18.83
CA PRO A 39 10.77 -9.63 18.65
C PRO A 39 10.49 -8.81 17.39
N ALA A 40 9.20 -8.80 17.01
CA ALA A 40 8.62 -7.96 15.99
C ALA A 40 9.34 -6.61 15.84
N SER A 41 9.91 -6.37 14.66
CA SER A 41 10.26 -5.03 14.22
C SER A 41 9.88 -4.97 12.76
N SER A 42 8.73 -4.37 12.56
CA SER A 42 8.20 -3.81 11.32
C SER A 42 9.35 -3.36 10.44
N ASN A 43 9.82 -4.22 9.54
CA ASN A 43 10.85 -3.80 8.60
C ASN A 43 10.15 -3.05 7.46
N ALA A 44 9.63 -1.87 7.78
CA ALA A 44 9.35 -0.82 6.83
C ALA A 44 10.66 -0.05 6.55
N GLN A 45 11.76 -0.73 6.24
CA GLN A 45 12.86 -0.10 5.52
C GLN A 45 12.52 -0.07 4.03
N PHE A 46 11.55 0.79 3.70
CA PHE A 46 11.61 1.51 2.44
C PHE A 46 11.98 2.94 2.81
N GLY A 47 13.26 3.12 3.17
CA GLY A 47 13.89 4.42 3.02
C GLY A 47 14.06 4.68 1.53
N GLN A 48 12.95 5.03 0.85
CA GLN A 48 13.03 5.55 -0.50
C GLN A 48 13.34 7.03 -0.41
N PRO A 49 14.39 7.54 -1.08
CA PRO A 49 14.55 8.96 -1.27
C PRO A 49 13.51 9.38 -2.31
N SER A 50 12.25 9.48 -1.91
CA SER A 50 11.31 10.22 -2.71
C SER A 50 11.65 11.68 -2.50
N GLU A 51 12.09 12.34 -3.56
CA GLU A 51 12.13 13.80 -3.73
C GLU A 51 10.72 14.43 -3.62
N TYR A 52 9.80 13.76 -2.93
CA TYR A 52 8.40 14.04 -2.75
C TYR A 52 8.09 13.88 -1.26
N SER A 53 7.78 14.98 -0.59
CA SER A 53 7.29 15.05 0.79
C SER A 53 5.77 14.90 0.81
N THR A 54 5.23 14.10 1.73
CA THR A 54 3.79 13.98 1.93
C THR A 54 3.24 15.22 2.65
N PRO A 55 2.26 15.95 2.08
CA PRO A 55 1.67 17.09 2.78
C PRO A 55 0.81 16.60 3.95
N ASN A 56 0.97 17.22 5.11
CA ASN A 56 0.21 16.86 6.29
C ASN A 56 -1.12 17.63 6.31
N CYS A 57 -2.08 17.12 5.54
CA CYS A 57 -3.41 17.71 5.43
C CYS A 57 -4.28 17.57 6.68
N ARG A 58 -3.84 16.80 7.68
CA ARG A 58 -4.56 16.64 8.94
C ARG A 58 -4.27 17.79 9.92
N GLN A 59 -3.17 18.50 9.73
CA GLN A 59 -2.80 19.65 10.56
C GLN A 59 -3.68 20.88 10.26
N TYR A 60 -4.28 20.96 9.07
CA TYR A 60 -5.07 22.12 8.64
C TYR A 60 -6.58 21.89 8.82
N THR A 61 -7.22 22.77 9.59
CA THR A 61 -8.67 22.79 9.79
C THR A 61 -9.35 23.61 8.67
N LEU A 62 -9.91 22.91 7.69
CA LEU A 62 -10.70 23.54 6.62
C LEU A 62 -12.04 24.05 7.14
N PRO A 63 -12.62 25.14 6.57
CA PRO A 63 -12.20 25.83 5.33
C PRO A 63 -11.16 26.96 5.52
N GLY A 64 -10.58 27.12 6.70
CA GLY A 64 -9.65 28.20 7.00
C GLY A 64 -8.19 27.79 6.84
N CYS A 65 -7.51 28.29 5.81
CA CYS A 65 -6.05 28.23 5.74
C CYS A 65 -5.41 29.47 6.38
N PRO A 66 -4.27 29.31 7.07
CA PRO A 66 -3.50 30.46 7.51
C PRO A 66 -3.08 31.32 6.30
N ARG A 67 -2.96 32.62 6.51
CA ARG A 67 -2.54 33.58 5.46
C ARG A 67 -1.02 33.61 5.25
N ASP A 68 -0.32 32.62 5.77
CA ASP A 68 1.12 32.45 5.55
C ASP A 68 1.39 32.05 4.10
N PHE A 69 2.30 32.77 3.47
CA PHE A 69 2.74 32.50 2.10
C PHE A 69 3.99 31.63 2.13
N ASN A 70 3.80 30.32 2.00
CA ASN A 70 4.85 29.31 1.98
C ASN A 70 4.67 28.46 0.71
N PRO A 71 5.09 28.97 -0.46
CA PRO A 71 4.81 28.30 -1.72
C PRO A 71 5.43 26.91 -1.73
N VAL A 72 4.72 25.94 -2.31
CA VAL A 72 5.18 24.56 -2.47
C VAL A 72 4.92 24.07 -3.89
N CYS A 73 5.86 23.31 -4.42
CA CYS A 73 5.75 22.67 -5.72
C CYS A 73 5.09 21.31 -5.54
N GLY A 74 3.88 21.13 -6.07
CA GLY A 74 3.16 19.86 -6.03
C GLY A 74 3.65 18.87 -7.09
N SER A 75 3.34 17.59 -6.91
CA SER A 75 3.66 16.50 -7.84
C SER A 75 2.96 16.65 -9.19
N ASP A 76 1.91 17.48 -9.23
CA ASP A 76 1.18 17.89 -10.43
C ASP A 76 1.89 19.06 -11.16
N LEU A 77 3.14 19.36 -10.81
CA LEU A 77 3.93 20.49 -11.36
C LEU A 77 3.26 21.86 -11.16
N SER A 78 2.35 21.94 -10.19
CA SER A 78 1.61 23.15 -9.85
C SER A 78 2.16 23.78 -8.57
N THR A 79 2.33 25.09 -8.58
CA THR A 79 2.73 25.86 -7.40
C THR A 79 1.51 26.21 -6.56
N TYR A 80 1.53 25.81 -5.29
CA TYR A 80 0.49 26.14 -4.31
C TYR A 80 1.03 27.20 -3.34
N PRO A 81 0.27 28.25 -3.01
CA PRO A 81 0.75 29.33 -2.14
C PRO A 81 1.03 28.90 -0.70
N ASN A 82 0.40 27.80 -0.25
CA ASN A 82 0.76 27.12 0.98
C ASN A 82 0.35 25.63 0.94
N GLU A 83 0.91 24.83 1.84
CA GLU A 83 0.56 23.42 1.99
C GLU A 83 -0.94 23.21 2.29
N CYS A 84 -1.58 24.15 2.99
CA CYS A 84 -3.01 24.09 3.27
C CYS A 84 -3.88 24.18 1.99
N THR A 85 -3.53 25.06 1.05
CA THR A 85 -4.20 25.21 -0.25
C THR A 85 -3.97 24.00 -1.15
N LEU A 86 -2.78 23.40 -1.08
CA LEU A 86 -2.52 22.11 -1.70
C LEU A 86 -3.46 21.04 -1.12
N CYS A 87 -3.61 20.99 0.21
CA CYS A 87 -4.52 20.08 0.89
C CYS A 87 -6.00 20.32 0.59
N MET A 88 -6.42 21.58 0.38
CA MET A 88 -7.76 21.88 -0.13
C MET A 88 -7.95 21.26 -1.50
N LYS A 89 -6.99 21.48 -2.40
CA LYS A 89 -7.06 20.96 -3.77
C LYS A 89 -7.11 19.44 -3.81
N ILE A 90 -6.34 18.76 -2.96
CA ILE A 90 -6.40 17.31 -2.77
C ILE A 90 -7.82 16.85 -2.41
N ARG A 91 -8.49 17.55 -1.48
CA ARG A 91 -9.84 17.18 -1.03
C ARG A 91 -10.93 17.56 -2.04
N GLU A 92 -10.76 18.65 -2.78
CA GLU A 92 -11.68 19.11 -3.82
C GLU A 92 -11.63 18.22 -5.06
N ASP A 93 -10.43 17.90 -5.55
CA ASP A 93 -10.24 17.08 -6.76
C ASP A 93 -10.18 15.58 -6.47
N GLY A 94 -9.97 15.18 -5.21
CA GLY A 94 -9.74 13.78 -4.83
C GLY A 94 -8.40 13.21 -5.31
N ARG A 95 -7.39 14.06 -5.55
CA ARG A 95 -6.05 13.66 -6.06
C ARG A 95 -5.02 13.64 -4.94
N ASP A 96 -4.17 12.62 -4.88
CA ASP A 96 -3.02 12.58 -3.94
C ASP A 96 -1.84 13.37 -4.52
N ILE A 97 -1.73 14.64 -4.15
CA ILE A 97 -0.65 15.53 -4.59
C ILE A 97 0.45 15.52 -3.52
N LYS A 98 1.68 15.18 -3.91
CA LYS A 98 2.84 15.21 -3.03
C LYS A 98 3.64 16.50 -3.24
N VAL A 99 4.42 16.92 -2.27
CA VAL A 99 5.27 18.12 -2.39
C VAL A 99 6.62 17.72 -2.97
N ILE A 100 6.96 18.11 -4.18
CA ILE A 100 8.29 17.89 -4.78
C ILE A 100 9.34 18.71 -4.02
N ARG A 101 9.06 20.01 -3.85
CA ARG A 101 9.99 20.94 -3.23
C ARG A 101 9.25 22.05 -2.52
N SER A 102 9.86 22.60 -1.48
CA SER A 102 9.49 23.90 -0.95
C SER A 102 9.86 25.00 -1.95
N GLY A 103 9.03 26.03 -2.03
CA GLY A 103 9.09 27.08 -3.05
C GLY A 103 8.19 26.80 -4.27
N PRO A 104 8.11 27.75 -5.20
CA PRO A 104 7.44 27.55 -6.47
C PRO A 104 8.14 26.48 -7.32
N CYS A 105 7.36 25.72 -8.09
CA CYS A 105 7.78 25.25 -9.41
C CYS A 105 7.93 26.51 -10.31
#